data_AF-A0A6F9CK39-F1
#
_entry.id   AF-A0A6F9CK39-F1
#
_cell.length_a   1.000
_cell.length_b   1.000
_cell.length_c   1.000
_cell.angle_alpha   90.00
_cell.angle_beta   90.00
_cell.angle_gamma   90.00
#
_symmetry.space_group_name_H-M   'P 1'
#
loop_
_entity.id
_entity.type
_entity.pdbx_description
1 polymer ?
#
loop_
_entity_poly.entity_id
_entity_poly.type
_entity_poly.pdbx_seq_one_letter_code
_entity_poly.pdbx_strand_id
1 'polypeptide(L)'
;MVITVTAAGGAIQSPRFPNAYPRNLQLSWKLLSPHNTRIALEFDSHFALEEPENEVCRYDFVEVEDISETSTIIWGRWCGQRVPPRLTSKTNTLKVTFKSDDYFVAKPGFKLHYSLLVSEHRGVTASRSTKLVLKRKDPKLVL
;
A
#
# COMPACT_ATOMS: atom_id res chain seq x y z
N MET A 1 -14.52 13.18 8.73
CA MET A 1 -13.85 12.47 9.85
C MET A 1 -12.63 11.75 9.28
N VAL A 2 -11.49 11.74 9.99
CA VAL A 2 -10.28 11.00 9.58
C VAL A 2 -10.04 9.87 10.58
N ILE A 3 -9.90 8.65 10.09
CA ILE A 3 -9.55 7.47 10.92
C ILE A 3 -8.04 7.27 10.83
N THR A 4 -7.35 7.25 11.97
CA THR A 4 -5.91 6.95 12.02
C THR A 4 -5.69 5.46 12.25
N VAL A 5 -4.81 4.86 11.46
CA VAL A 5 -4.51 3.42 11.49
C VAL A 5 -3.01 3.22 11.65
N THR A 6 -2.60 2.46 12.65
CA THR A 6 -1.19 2.19 13.01
C THR A 6 -0.81 0.71 12.91
N ALA A 7 -1.74 -0.15 12.49
CA ALA A 7 -1.48 -1.59 12.32
C ALA A 7 -0.46 -1.84 11.20
N ALA A 8 0.37 -2.89 11.35
CA ALA A 8 1.45 -3.21 10.41
C ALA A 8 0.97 -3.62 9.00
N GLY A 9 -0.32 -3.92 8.87
CA GLY A 9 -0.97 -4.16 7.61
C GLY A 9 -2.47 -4.32 7.83
N GLY A 10 -3.22 -4.29 6.74
CA GLY A 10 -4.67 -4.38 6.79
C GLY A 10 -5.30 -4.11 5.44
N ALA A 11 -6.61 -3.89 5.46
CA ALA A 11 -7.38 -3.54 4.28
C ALA A 11 -8.26 -2.32 4.56
N ILE A 12 -8.45 -1.49 3.53
CA ILE A 12 -9.42 -0.41 3.49
C ILE A 12 -10.38 -0.71 2.34
N GLN A 13 -11.67 -0.50 2.53
CA GLN A 13 -12.65 -0.69 1.47
C GLN A 13 -13.73 0.39 1.55
N SER A 14 -14.34 0.68 0.40
CA SER A 14 -15.57 1.47 0.36
C SER A 14 -16.67 0.79 1.18
N PRO A 15 -17.59 1.55 1.79
CA PRO A 15 -18.67 0.93 2.56
C PRO A 15 -19.50 -0.01 1.68
N ARG A 16 -19.89 -1.15 2.25
CA ARG A 16 -20.69 -2.22 1.61
C ARG A 16 -19.99 -3.02 0.51
N PHE A 17 -18.72 -2.73 0.16
CA PHE A 17 -17.96 -3.51 -0.82
C PHE A 17 -18.13 -5.03 -0.60
N PRO A 18 -18.43 -5.84 -1.65
CA PRO A 18 -18.47 -5.47 -3.08
C PRO A 18 -19.83 -4.92 -3.57
N ASN A 19 -20.77 -4.62 -2.68
CA ASN A 19 -22.02 -3.96 -3.05
C ASN A 19 -21.82 -2.45 -3.22
N ALA A 20 -22.81 -1.82 -3.85
CA ALA A 20 -22.78 -0.39 -4.13
C ALA A 20 -22.54 0.48 -2.89
N TYR A 21 -21.57 1.38 -2.96
CA TYR A 21 -21.28 2.33 -1.88
C TYR A 21 -22.41 3.36 -1.71
N PRO A 22 -22.63 3.89 -0.50
CA PRO A 22 -23.52 5.03 -0.29
C PRO A 22 -23.05 6.30 -1.02
N ARG A 23 -23.99 7.19 -1.33
CA ARG A 23 -23.72 8.52 -1.89
C ARG A 23 -23.27 9.52 -0.81
N ASN A 24 -22.75 10.65 -1.25
CA ASN A 24 -22.36 11.80 -0.42
C ASN A 24 -21.41 11.43 0.73
N LEU A 25 -20.41 10.62 0.42
CA LEU A 25 -19.40 10.18 1.38
C LEU A 25 -18.16 11.07 1.30
N GLN A 26 -17.55 11.28 2.47
CA GLN A 26 -16.18 11.76 2.56
C GLN A 26 -15.49 11.01 3.71
N LEU A 27 -14.77 9.95 3.34
CA LEU A 27 -14.04 9.08 4.26
C LEU A 27 -12.55 9.25 4.05
N SER A 28 -11.81 9.39 5.14
CA SER A 28 -10.35 9.49 5.07
C SER A 28 -9.71 8.56 6.08
N TRP A 29 -8.67 7.85 5.64
CA TRP A 29 -7.83 7.00 6.47
C TRP A 29 -6.40 7.51 6.42
N LYS A 30 -5.82 7.78 7.59
CA LYS A 30 -4.41 8.14 7.75
C LYS A 30 -3.65 6.90 8.23
N LEU A 31 -2.92 6.29 7.31
CA LEU A 31 -2.03 5.17 7.58
C LEU A 31 -0.71 5.72 8.14
N LEU A 32 -0.38 5.35 9.37
CA LEU A 32 0.84 5.75 10.05
C LEU A 32 1.74 4.53 10.23
N SER A 33 3.00 4.69 9.86
CA SER A 33 4.05 3.71 10.07
C SER A 33 5.16 4.28 10.95
N PRO A 34 5.94 3.43 11.64
CA PRO A 34 7.11 3.90 12.39
C PRO A 34 8.07 4.72 11.53
N HIS A 35 8.85 5.59 12.18
CA HIS A 35 9.89 6.34 11.49
C HIS A 35 10.83 5.41 10.70
N ASN A 36 11.28 5.89 9.54
CA ASN A 36 12.17 5.17 8.63
C ASN A 36 11.59 3.86 8.04
N THR A 37 10.27 3.67 8.11
CA THR A 37 9.57 2.60 7.38
C THR A 37 8.73 3.19 6.25
N ARG A 38 8.29 2.33 5.32
CA ARG A 38 7.43 2.73 4.19
C ARG A 38 6.16 1.89 4.19
N ILE A 39 5.13 2.38 3.51
CA ILE A 39 3.85 1.73 3.36
C ILE A 39 3.70 1.31 1.90
N ALA A 40 3.51 0.02 1.65
CA ALA A 40 3.05 -0.47 0.36
C ALA A 40 1.52 -0.49 0.34
N LEU A 41 0.93 -0.14 -0.80
CA LEU A 41 -0.52 -0.17 -1.01
C LEU A 41 -0.83 -0.76 -2.39
N GLU A 42 -1.81 -1.65 -2.42
CA GLU A 42 -2.28 -2.34 -3.62
C GLU A 42 -3.80 -2.43 -3.60
N PHE A 43 -4.44 -2.11 -4.73
CA PHE A 43 -5.88 -2.27 -4.90
C PHE A 43 -6.20 -3.70 -5.36
N ASP A 44 -7.33 -4.23 -4.89
CA ASP A 44 -7.90 -5.46 -5.42
C ASP A 44 -8.27 -5.26 -6.90
N SER A 45 -8.30 -6.36 -7.66
CA SER A 45 -8.68 -6.35 -9.08
C SER A 45 -10.14 -5.92 -9.30
N HIS A 46 -10.98 -6.03 -8.27
CA HIS A 46 -12.35 -5.52 -8.30
C HIS A 46 -12.37 -4.05 -7.87
N PHE A 47 -12.25 -3.17 -8.87
CA PHE A 47 -12.30 -1.73 -8.71
C PHE A 47 -13.35 -1.15 -9.67
N ALA A 48 -14.33 -0.43 -9.12
CA ALA A 48 -15.33 0.26 -9.91
C ALA A 48 -15.86 1.47 -9.13
N LEU A 49 -15.55 2.68 -9.60
CA LEU A 49 -16.14 3.95 -9.19
C LEU A 49 -16.85 4.59 -10.40
N GLU A 50 -17.55 5.70 -10.19
CA GLU A 50 -18.14 6.47 -11.30
C GLU A 50 -17.08 6.84 -12.35
N GLU A 51 -17.48 6.87 -13.62
CA GLU A 51 -16.58 7.16 -14.73
C GLU A 51 -16.10 8.62 -14.70
N PRO A 52 -14.88 8.90 -15.20
CA PRO A 52 -14.37 10.27 -15.24
C PRO A 52 -15.15 11.15 -16.22
N GLU A 53 -15.15 12.45 -15.95
CA GLU A 53 -15.55 13.47 -16.92
C GLU A 53 -14.29 14.07 -17.54
N ASN A 54 -14.16 13.98 -18.88
CA ASN A 54 -12.98 14.48 -19.61
C ASN A 54 -11.65 14.00 -18.99
N GLU A 55 -11.57 12.70 -18.68
CA GLU A 55 -10.43 12.03 -18.03
C GLU A 55 -10.14 12.49 -16.58
N VAL A 56 -10.99 13.34 -16.00
CA VAL A 56 -10.87 13.83 -14.63
C VAL A 56 -11.90 13.14 -13.73
N CYS A 57 -11.41 12.56 -12.63
CA CYS A 57 -12.24 11.99 -11.57
C CYS A 57 -12.84 13.09 -10.70
N ARG A 58 -13.89 13.75 -11.21
CA ARG A 58 -14.56 14.89 -10.57
C ARG A 58 -15.62 14.46 -9.55
N TYR A 59 -16.35 13.39 -9.86
CA TYR A 59 -17.51 12.93 -9.11
C TYR A 59 -17.08 12.02 -7.95
N ASP A 60 -16.99 10.71 -8.20
CA ASP A 60 -16.51 9.72 -7.26
C ASP A 60 -15.02 9.43 -7.46
N PHE A 61 -14.24 9.40 -6.39
CA PHE A 61 -12.82 9.08 -6.48
C PHE A 61 -12.23 8.51 -5.19
N VAL A 62 -11.17 7.74 -5.36
CA VAL A 62 -10.18 7.48 -4.31
C VAL A 62 -8.90 8.25 -4.64
N GLU A 63 -8.37 8.96 -3.65
CA GLU A 63 -7.14 9.74 -3.73
C GLU A 63 -6.16 9.24 -2.69
N VAL A 64 -4.88 9.15 -3.07
CA VAL A 64 -3.79 8.78 -2.16
C VAL A 64 -2.78 9.92 -2.09
N GLU A 65 -2.54 10.39 -0.88
CA GLU A 65 -1.59 11.45 -0.55
C GLU A 65 -0.46 10.89 0.33
N ASP A 66 0.77 11.26 0.04
CA ASP A 66 1.97 10.97 0.83
C ASP A 66 2.33 12.22 1.63
N ILE A 67 2.26 12.14 2.96
CA ILE A 67 2.30 13.33 3.82
C ILE A 67 3.57 13.32 4.68
N SER A 68 4.34 14.39 4.60
CA SER A 68 5.42 14.70 5.54
C SER A 68 5.06 15.92 6.38
N GLU A 69 5.95 16.31 7.29
CA GLU A 69 5.79 17.55 8.07
C GLU A 69 5.79 18.82 7.19
N THR A 70 6.48 18.78 6.05
CA THR A 70 6.74 19.98 5.23
C THR A 70 6.13 19.92 3.83
N SER A 71 5.63 18.77 3.40
CA SER A 71 5.08 18.59 2.05
C SER A 71 4.03 17.50 1.97
N THR A 72 3.13 17.62 1.01
CA THR A 72 2.17 16.59 0.61
C THR A 72 2.36 16.28 -0.87
N ILE A 73 2.53 15.01 -1.21
CA ILE A 73 2.63 14.52 -2.58
C ILE A 73 1.34 13.77 -2.91
N ILE A 74 0.62 14.22 -3.93
CA ILE A 74 -0.56 13.49 -4.42
C ILE A 74 -0.05 12.39 -5.37
N TRP A 75 -0.20 11.13 -4.99
CA TRP A 75 0.15 9.99 -5.85
C TRP A 75 -0.79 9.89 -7.04
N GLY A 76 -2.07 10.16 -6.80
CA GLY A 76 -3.07 10.17 -7.83
C GLY A 76 -4.47 10.19 -7.25
N ARG A 77 -5.41 10.39 -8.17
CA ARG A 77 -6.85 10.33 -7.97
C ARG A 77 -7.41 9.40 -9.04
N TRP A 78 -8.17 8.40 -8.62
CA TRP A 78 -8.65 7.33 -9.50
C TRP A 78 -10.16 7.11 -9.37
N CYS A 79 -10.76 6.75 -10.49
CA CYS A 79 -12.18 6.49 -10.68
C CYS A 79 -12.37 5.57 -11.91
N GLY A 80 -13.63 5.30 -12.30
CA GLY A 80 -13.95 4.33 -13.34
C GLY A 80 -13.56 2.90 -12.93
N GLN A 81 -13.18 2.08 -13.93
CA GLN A 81 -12.90 0.65 -13.73
C GLN A 81 -11.41 0.27 -13.88
N ARG A 82 -10.55 1.24 -14.15
CA ARG A 82 -9.11 0.98 -14.26
C ARG A 82 -8.50 0.90 -12.87
N VAL A 83 -8.03 -0.29 -12.49
CA VAL A 83 -7.37 -0.53 -11.20
C VAL A 83 -6.15 0.40 -11.05
N PRO A 84 -6.03 1.15 -9.94
CA PRO A 84 -4.85 1.98 -9.68
C PRO A 84 -3.56 1.16 -9.58
N PRO A 85 -2.40 1.74 -9.92
CA PRO A 85 -1.13 1.04 -9.79
C PRO A 85 -0.78 0.79 -8.32
N ARG A 86 -0.03 -0.29 -8.08
CA ARG A 86 0.64 -0.51 -6.79
C ARG A 86 1.56 0.67 -6.46
N LEU A 87 1.55 1.10 -5.21
CA LEU A 87 2.34 2.24 -4.75
C LEU A 87 3.16 1.88 -3.50
N THR A 88 4.26 2.58 -3.32
CA THR A 88 5.12 2.51 -2.14
C THR A 88 5.40 3.93 -1.69
N SER A 89 5.04 4.24 -0.45
CA SER A 89 5.19 5.58 0.09
C SER A 89 6.64 6.05 0.11
N LYS A 90 6.83 7.36 0.01
CA LYS A 90 8.11 8.05 0.22
C LYS A 90 8.30 8.43 1.68
N THR A 91 7.21 8.67 2.40
CA THR A 91 7.21 8.98 3.84
C THR A 91 6.66 7.80 4.65
N ASN A 92 6.55 7.99 5.96
CA ASN A 92 5.92 7.04 6.88
C ASN A 92 4.40 7.27 7.02
N THR A 93 3.80 8.17 6.24
CA THR A 93 2.38 8.52 6.33
C THR A 93 1.72 8.55 4.96
N LEU A 94 0.68 7.72 4.78
CA LEU A 94 -0.25 7.86 3.65
C LEU A 94 -1.61 8.32 4.15
N LYS A 95 -2.28 9.17 3.39
CA LYS A 95 -3.70 9.47 3.56
C LYS A 95 -4.46 8.97 2.33
N VAL A 96 -5.43 8.10 2.56
CA VAL A 96 -6.38 7.63 1.56
C VAL A 96 -7.68 8.40 1.77
N THR A 97 -8.19 9.07 0.75
CA THR A 97 -9.48 9.76 0.80
C THR A 97 -10.41 9.14 -0.24
N PHE A 98 -11.57 8.66 0.20
CA PHE A 98 -12.68 8.29 -0.69
C PHE A 98 -13.76 9.35 -0.61
N LYS A 99 -14.13 9.90 -1.76
CA LYS A 99 -15.25 10.82 -1.90
C LYS A 99 -16.25 10.25 -2.90
N SER A 100 -17.53 10.36 -2.57
CA SER A 100 -18.61 10.16 -3.54
C SER A 100 -19.53 11.38 -3.56
N ASP A 101 -20.10 11.71 -4.71
CA ASP A 101 -21.03 12.82 -4.85
C ASP A 101 -22.48 12.43 -4.48
N ASP A 102 -23.43 13.35 -4.65
CA ASP A 102 -24.86 13.14 -4.39
C ASP A 102 -25.68 12.77 -5.64
N TYR A 103 -25.03 12.59 -6.80
CA TYR A 103 -25.66 12.33 -8.09
C TYR A 103 -25.59 10.83 -8.48
N PHE A 104 -25.98 10.46 -9.71
CA PHE A 104 -26.33 9.10 -10.17
C PHE A 104 -25.34 7.93 -9.85
N VAL A 105 -25.83 6.69 -10.02
CA VAL A 105 -25.16 5.35 -9.96
C VAL A 105 -23.95 5.15 -9.01
N ALA A 106 -24.23 4.62 -7.82
CA ALA A 106 -23.18 4.00 -7.01
C ALA A 106 -22.66 2.70 -7.65
N LYS A 107 -21.35 2.47 -7.56
CA LYS A 107 -20.65 1.30 -8.10
C LYS A 107 -20.20 0.35 -6.97
N PRO A 108 -19.78 -0.89 -7.28
CA PRO A 108 -19.23 -1.83 -6.29
C PRO A 108 -18.13 -1.26 -5.37
N GLY A 109 -17.40 -0.25 -5.85
CA GLY A 109 -16.41 0.46 -5.06
C GLY A 109 -15.01 -0.13 -5.19
N PHE A 110 -14.26 -0.12 -4.09
CA PHE A 110 -12.90 -0.63 -4.06
C PHE A 110 -12.61 -1.33 -2.74
N LYS A 111 -11.62 -2.21 -2.80
CA LYS A 111 -10.87 -2.68 -1.65
C LYS A 111 -9.39 -2.56 -1.97
N LEU A 112 -8.61 -2.16 -0.97
CA LEU A 112 -7.16 -2.08 -1.05
C LEU A 112 -6.53 -2.72 0.18
N HIS A 113 -5.33 -3.22 0.00
CA HIS A 113 -4.48 -3.77 1.04
C HIS A 113 -3.27 -2.87 1.24
N TYR A 114 -2.87 -2.71 2.50
CA TYR A 114 -1.64 -2.01 2.84
C TYR A 114 -0.78 -2.84 3.79
N SER A 115 0.52 -2.64 3.72
CA SER A 115 1.50 -3.27 4.62
C SER A 115 2.71 -2.38 4.84
N LEU A 116 3.34 -2.53 6.00
CA LEU A 116 4.62 -1.88 6.28
C LEU A 116 5.74 -2.65 5.59
N LEU A 117 6.54 -1.92 4.83
CA LEU A 117 7.82 -2.37 4.33
C LEU A 117 8.85 -2.10 5.42
N VAL A 118 9.21 -3.15 6.17
CA VAL A 118 10.33 -3.08 7.10
C VAL A 118 11.60 -3.14 6.27
N SER A 119 12.41 -2.10 6.34
CA SER A 119 13.81 -2.16 5.87
C SER A 119 14.49 -3.26 6.66
N GLU A 120 14.82 -4.40 6.04
CA GLU A 120 15.70 -5.38 6.68
C GLU A 120 16.95 -4.64 7.16
N HIS A 121 17.15 -4.60 8.48
CA HIS A 121 18.43 -4.18 9.02
C HIS A 121 19.45 -5.19 8.51
N ARG A 122 20.45 -4.69 7.77
CA ARG A 122 21.67 -5.43 7.45
C ARG A 122 22.13 -6.14 8.73
N GLY A 123 22.05 -7.47 8.73
CA GLY A 123 22.69 -8.29 9.75
C GLY A 123 24.20 -8.09 9.69
N VAL A 124 24.72 -7.24 10.58
CA VAL A 124 26.11 -7.23 11.03
C VAL A 124 26.05 -8.00 12.36
N THR A 125 26.65 -9.18 12.61
CA THR A 125 27.91 -9.77 12.16
C THR A 125 27.90 -11.27 12.52
N ALA A 126 28.50 -12.13 11.69
CA ALA A 126 29.25 -13.29 12.17
C ALA A 126 30.48 -13.49 11.27
N SER A 127 31.54 -12.74 11.56
CA SER A 127 32.88 -13.05 11.06
C SER A 127 33.51 -14.07 12.01
N ARG A 128 33.75 -15.28 11.50
CA ARG A 128 34.93 -16.07 11.86
C ARG A 128 35.42 -16.78 10.60
N SER A 129 36.41 -16.18 9.95
CA SER A 129 37.32 -16.91 9.08
C SER A 129 38.54 -17.32 9.91
N THR A 130 38.77 -18.62 10.08
CA THR A 130 40.11 -19.13 10.36
C THR A 130 40.37 -20.43 9.62
N LYS A 131 41.33 -20.31 8.70
CA LYS A 131 42.30 -21.29 8.20
C LYS A 131 41.82 -22.45 7.31
N LEU A 132 42.21 -22.33 6.04
CA LEU A 132 42.72 -23.43 5.21
C LEU A 132 43.63 -24.35 6.05
N VAL A 133 43.29 -25.64 6.09
CA VAL A 133 44.25 -26.72 6.38
C VAL A 133 44.37 -27.58 5.13
N LEU A 134 45.62 -27.79 4.73
CA LEU A 134 46.08 -28.40 3.49
C LEU A 134 45.66 -29.87 3.34
N LYS A 135 45.36 -30.26 2.09
CA LYS A 135 45.23 -31.64 1.61
C LYS A 135 46.44 -32.50 1.99
N ARG A 136 46.20 -33.75 2.41
CA ARG A 136 46.95 -35.02 2.14
C ARG A 136 46.04 -36.15 2.68
N LYS A 137 45.89 -37.35 2.12
CA LYS A 137 46.27 -38.05 0.89
C LYS A 137 45.55 -39.41 1.06
N ASP A 138 44.81 -39.91 0.08
CA ASP A 138 44.29 -41.28 0.12
C ASP A 138 45.43 -42.30 0.20
N PRO A 139 45.28 -43.36 1.00
CA PRO A 139 45.75 -44.68 0.62
C PRO A 139 44.61 -45.71 0.67
N LYS A 140 44.50 -46.47 -0.42
CA LYS A 140 43.64 -47.65 -0.52
C LYS A 140 44.02 -48.75 0.49
N LEU A 141 43.03 -49.62 0.75
CA LEU A 141 43.07 -51.09 0.84
C LEU A 141 43.04 -51.79 2.23
N VAL A 142 42.25 -52.89 2.24
CA VAL A 142 42.18 -54.08 3.16
C VAL A 142 41.36 -53.86 4.44
N LEU A 143 40.32 -54.62 4.80
CA LEU A 143 39.94 -56.03 4.56
C LEU A 143 38.59 -56.19 3.83
#